data_AF-A0A2P5AEE8-F1
#
_entry.id   AF-A0A2P5AEE8-F1
#
_cell.length_a   1.000
_cell.length_b   1.000
_cell.length_c   1.000
_cell.angle_alpha   90.00
_cell.angle_beta   90.00
_cell.angle_gamma   90.00
#
_symmetry.space_group_name_H-M   'P 1'
#
loop_
_entity.id
_entity.type
_entity.pdbx_description
1 polymer ?
#
loop_
_entity_poly.entity_id
_entity_poly.type
_entity_poly.pdbx_seq_one_letter_code
_entity_poly.pdbx_strand_id
1 'polypeptide(L)'
;MPNSWRTYIWKVGVRVRVDENGIEGRDEIGLCIREVVVGKRSTEIRNNVKKWRNVALQAISEGGSSDKNIRQLVSTLDNSKIRK
;
A
#
# COMPACT_ATOMS: atom_id res chain seq x y z
N MET A 1 -9.25 2.93 -24.27
CA MET A 1 -9.26 3.94 -23.19
C MET A 1 -9.04 3.23 -21.86
N PRO A 2 -7.83 3.19 -21.28
CA PRO A 2 -7.57 2.34 -20.12
C PRO A 2 -7.46 3.15 -18.81
N ASN A 3 -8.54 3.18 -18.05
CA ASN A 3 -8.73 2.80 -16.63
C ASN A 3 -7.58 2.98 -15.60
N SER A 4 -6.60 3.86 -15.82
CA SER A 4 -5.33 3.86 -15.06
C SER A 4 -5.20 4.96 -13.98
N TRP A 5 -6.29 5.38 -13.33
CA TRP A 5 -6.21 6.39 -12.26
C TRP A 5 -5.90 5.80 -10.86
N ARG A 6 -6.12 4.49 -10.65
CA ARG A 6 -5.88 3.87 -9.33
C ARG A 6 -4.40 3.71 -8.97
N THR A 7 -3.50 3.64 -9.96
CA THR A 7 -2.06 3.40 -9.70
C THR A 7 -1.29 4.69 -9.35
N TYR A 8 -1.91 5.87 -9.49
CA TYR A 8 -1.23 7.16 -9.35
C TYR A 8 -1.40 7.87 -8.00
N ILE A 9 -2.36 7.45 -7.16
CA ILE A 9 -2.74 8.22 -5.97
C ILE A 9 -1.62 8.24 -4.91
N TRP A 10 -0.88 7.13 -4.77
CA TRP A 10 0.11 6.99 -3.70
C TRP A 10 1.57 7.07 -4.15
N LYS A 11 1.83 6.94 -5.46
CA LYS A 11 3.18 7.00 -6.06
C LYS A 11 4.25 6.20 -5.28
N VAL A 12 3.87 5.01 -4.80
CA VAL A 12 4.74 4.11 -4.00
C VAL A 12 5.41 3.02 -4.83
N GLY A 13 5.16 2.97 -6.14
CA GLY A 13 5.74 1.95 -7.02
C GLY A 13 5.50 2.24 -8.49
N VAL A 14 6.20 1.49 -9.34
CA VAL A 14 6.07 1.51 -10.80
C VAL A 14 5.32 0.25 -11.20
N ARG A 15 4.30 0.39 -12.06
CA ARG A 15 3.58 -0.75 -12.62
C ARG A 15 4.24 -1.15 -13.93
N VAL A 16 4.68 -2.41 -14.00
CA VAL A 16 5.15 -3.02 -15.25
C VAL A 16 3.97 -3.07 -16.21
N ARG A 17 4.17 -2.59 -17.45
CA ARG A 17 3.17 -2.71 -18.50
C ARG A 17 3.26 -4.13 -19.04
N VAL A 18 2.12 -4.82 -19.13
CA VAL A 18 2.03 -6.14 -19.74
C VAL A 18 1.31 -5.96 -21.06
N ASP A 19 1.90 -6.39 -22.17
CA ASP A 19 1.24 -6.39 -23.47
C ASP A 19 0.41 -7.68 -23.66
N GLU A 20 -0.28 -7.77 -24.80
CA GLU A 20 -1.18 -8.89 -25.14
C GLU A 20 -0.44 -10.23 -25.34
N ASN A 21 0.89 -10.21 -25.47
CA ASN A 21 1.73 -11.39 -25.65
C ASN A 21 2.40 -11.86 -24.34
N GLY A 22 2.07 -11.23 -23.21
CA GLY A 22 2.63 -11.52 -21.90
C GLY A 22 3.83 -10.63 -21.57
N ILE A 23 4.31 -10.72 -20.33
CA ILE A 23 5.50 -9.98 -19.91
C ILE A 23 6.65 -10.49 -20.79
N GLU A 24 7.36 -9.61 -21.52
CA GLU A 24 8.71 -9.89 -22.06
C GLU A 24 9.74 -9.99 -20.89
N GLY A 25 9.39 -10.86 -19.95
CA GLY A 25 10.21 -11.83 -19.24
C GLY A 25 10.95 -11.30 -18.03
N ARG A 26 12.04 -10.58 -18.28
CA ARG A 26 13.06 -10.33 -17.26
C ARG A 26 13.70 -8.97 -17.38
N ASP A 27 13.91 -8.49 -18.60
CA ASP A 27 14.63 -7.24 -18.82
C ASP A 27 13.76 -6.03 -18.48
N GLU A 28 12.47 -6.02 -18.86
CA GLU A 28 11.53 -4.96 -18.43
C GLU A 28 11.30 -4.94 -16.92
N ILE A 29 11.25 -6.12 -16.29
CA ILE A 29 11.16 -6.23 -14.82
C ILE A 29 12.44 -5.67 -14.19
N GLY A 30 13.61 -6.02 -14.74
CA GLY A 30 14.91 -5.51 -14.31
C GLY A 30 15.02 -3.99 -14.43
N LEU A 31 14.50 -3.41 -15.52
CA LEU A 31 14.44 -1.96 -15.72
C LEU A 31 13.49 -1.29 -14.71
N CYS A 32 12.31 -1.87 -14.45
CA CYS A 32 11.41 -1.36 -13.41
C CYS A 32 12.05 -1.41 -12.02
N ILE A 33 12.73 -2.51 -11.67
CA ILE A 33 13.44 -2.64 -10.40
C ILE A 33 14.55 -1.58 -10.30
N ARG A 34 15.35 -1.41 -11.35
CA ARG A 34 16.40 -0.37 -11.38
C ARG A 34 15.82 1.04 -11.24
N GLU A 35 14.70 1.33 -11.88
CA GLU A 35 14.04 2.64 -11.79
C GLU A 35 13.53 2.93 -10.35
N VAL A 36 13.01 1.90 -9.67
CA VAL A 36 12.54 2.01 -8.27
C VAL A 36 13.70 2.13 -7.27
N VAL A 37 14.84 1.49 -7.54
CA VAL A 37 15.98 1.43 -6.59
C VAL A 37 17.00 2.55 -6.80
N VAL A 38 17.32 2.90 -8.06
CA VAL A 38 18.40 3.84 -8.43
C VAL A 38 17.92 4.94 -9.39
N GLY A 39 16.75 4.77 -10.01
CA GLY A 39 16.20 5.73 -10.97
C GLY A 39 15.86 7.09 -10.38
N LYS A 40 15.56 8.07 -11.24
CA LYS A 40 15.28 9.46 -10.82
C LYS A 40 14.11 9.58 -9.84
N ARG A 41 13.16 8.64 -9.90
CA ARG A 41 11.97 8.57 -9.04
C ARG A 41 12.17 7.73 -7.78
N SER A 42 13.29 7.02 -7.63
CA SER A 42 13.57 6.11 -6.51
C SER A 42 13.46 6.79 -5.14
N THR A 43 14.00 8.00 -5.00
CA THR A 43 13.95 8.79 -3.77
C THR A 43 12.52 9.21 -3.41
N GLU A 44 11.73 9.67 -4.39
CA GLU A 44 10.33 10.04 -4.19
C GLU A 44 9.50 8.82 -3.76
N ILE A 45 9.66 7.70 -4.47
CA ILE A 45 9.00 6.44 -4.15
C ILE A 45 9.35 5.99 -2.72
N ARG A 46 10.64 6.01 -2.35
CA ARG A 46 11.10 5.61 -1.02
C ARG A 46 10.56 6.51 0.09
N ASN A 47 10.48 7.81 -0.15
CA ASN A 47 9.92 8.76 0.81
C ASN A 47 8.40 8.57 0.97
N ASN A 48 7.68 8.35 -0.13
CA ASN A 48 6.25 8.05 -0.08
C ASN A 48 5.98 6.75 0.68
N VAL A 49 6.73 5.68 0.39
CA VAL A 49 6.63 4.40 1.12
C VAL A 49 6.89 4.59 2.61
N LYS A 50 7.93 5.34 3.00
CA LYS A 50 8.22 5.64 4.41
C LYS A 50 7.07 6.40 5.09
N LYS A 51 6.49 7.39 4.42
CA LYS A 51 5.35 8.16 4.93
C LYS A 51 4.15 7.26 5.18
N TRP A 52 3.77 6.44 4.20
CA TRP A 52 2.66 5.50 4.34
C TRP A 52 2.91 4.45 5.40
N ARG A 53 4.14 3.93 5.51
CA ARG A 53 4.53 3.02 6.59
C ARG A 53 4.36 3.67 7.96
N ASN A 54 4.79 4.91 8.14
CA ASN A 54 4.66 5.59 9.42
C ASN A 54 3.19 5.82 9.80
N VAL A 55 2.36 6.26 8.85
CA VAL A 55 0.91 6.43 9.07
C VAL A 55 0.25 5.09 9.42
N ALA A 56 0.61 4.00 8.73
CA ALA A 56 0.09 2.67 9.05
C ALA A 56 0.52 2.21 10.45
N LEU A 57 1.79 2.42 10.82
CA LEU A 57 2.29 2.11 12.16
C LEU A 57 1.54 2.90 13.24
N GLN A 58 1.36 4.21 13.05
CA GLN A 58 0.60 5.05 14.00
C GLN A 58 -0.86 4.61 14.15
N ALA A 59 -1.48 4.12 13.08
CA ALA A 59 -2.85 3.62 13.15
C ALA A 59 -2.97 2.32 13.97
N ILE A 60 -2.00 1.40 13.85
CA ILE A 60 -2.02 0.10 14.53
C ILE A 60 -1.39 0.10 15.93
N SER A 61 -0.52 1.07 16.24
CA SER A 61 0.08 1.20 17.57
C SER A 61 -0.98 1.41 18.65
N GLU A 62 -0.61 1.12 19.90
CA GLU A 62 -1.49 1.32 21.06
C GLU A 62 -2.00 2.77 21.15
N GLY A 63 -3.33 2.93 21.26
CA GLY A 63 -4.00 4.23 21.22
C GLY A 63 -4.19 4.81 19.81
N GLY A 64 -3.73 4.10 18.77
CA GLY A 64 -3.94 4.40 17.36
C GLY A 64 -5.39 4.25 16.91
N SER A 65 -5.70 4.76 15.72
CA SER A 65 -7.08 4.74 15.20
C SER A 65 -7.59 3.32 14.93
N SER A 66 -6.75 2.43 14.40
CA SER A 66 -7.11 1.03 14.17
C SER A 66 -7.22 0.26 15.48
N ASP A 67 -6.31 0.49 16.44
CA ASP A 67 -6.38 -0.10 17.78
C ASP A 67 -7.70 0.28 18.49
N LYS A 68 -8.06 1.57 18.49
CA LYS A 68 -9.32 2.06 19.05
C LYS A 68 -10.55 1.46 18.36
N ASN A 69 -10.55 1.41 17.03
CA ASN A 69 -11.68 0.86 16.28
C ASN A 69 -11.86 -0.64 16.56
N ILE A 70 -10.78 -1.40 16.66
CA ILE A 70 -10.84 -2.83 16.98
C ILE A 70 -11.32 -3.03 18.42
N ARG A 71 -10.82 -2.26 19.39
CA ARG A 71 -11.29 -2.31 20.78
C ARG A 71 -12.78 -1.99 20.89
N GLN A 72 -13.28 -1.01 20.13
CA GLN A 72 -14.70 -0.67 20.07
C GLN A 72 -15.53 -1.81 19.45
N LEU A 73 -15.04 -2.46 18.40
CA LEU A 73 -15.69 -3.61 17.79
C LEU A 73 -15.82 -4.77 18.78
N VAL A 74 -14.73 -5.13 19.47
CA VAL A 74 -14.71 -6.19 20.48
C VAL A 74 -15.70 -5.89 21.61
N SER A 75 -15.67 -4.66 22.16
CA SER A 75 -16.61 -4.22 23.19
C SER A 75 -18.07 -4.34 22.74
N THR A 76 -18.37 -4.02 21.48
CA THR A 76 -19.73 -4.14 20.91
C THR A 76 -20.17 -5.60 20.83
N LEU A 77 -19.26 -6.50 20.41
CA LEU A 77 -19.53 -7.93 20.32
C LEU A 77 -19.73 -8.56 21.70
N ASP A 78 -18.95 -8.18 22.71
CA ASP A 78 -19.11 -8.68 24.07
C ASP A 78 -20.43 -8.23 24.69
N ASN A 79 -20.81 -6.96 24.50
CA ASN A 79 -22.12 -6.45 24.92
C ASN A 79 -23.29 -7.15 24.21
N SER A 80 -23.10 -7.60 22.97
CA SER A 80 -24.12 -8.36 22.22
C SER A 80 -24.31 -9.79 22.75
N LYS A 81 -23.28 -10.39 23.35
CA LYS A 81 -23.37 -11.70 24.01
C LYS A 81 -24.07 -11.63 25.37
N ILE A 82 -23.93 -10.52 26.09
CA ILE A 82 -24.61 -10.29 27.39
C ILE A 82 -26.14 -10.10 27.21
N ARG A 83 -26.59 -9.71 26.01
CA ARG A 83 -28.02 -9.45 25.70
C ARG A 83 -28.78 -10.67 25.15
N LYS A 84 -28.16 -11.85 25.10
CA LYS A 84 -28.82 -13.13 24.76
C LYS A 84 -28.94 -13.99 26.00
#